data_AF-A0A1V9ZYD4-F1
#
_entry.id   AF-A0A1V9ZYD4-F1
#
_cell.length_a   1.000
_cell.length_b   1.000
_cell.length_c   1.000
_cell.angle_alpha   90.00
_cell.angle_beta   90.00
_cell.angle_gamma   90.00
#
_symmetry.space_group_name_H-M   'P 1'
#
loop_
_entity.id
_entity.type
_entity.pdbx_description
1 polymer ?
#
loop_
_entity_poly.entity_id
_entity_poly.type
_entity_poly.pdbx_seq_one_letter_code
_entity_poly.pdbx_strand_id
1 'polypeptide(L)'
;MQDAEGEGEILGRYERRLVEKYRFALSDVIDTMCSLLNLLRVAQGELDELEILATKKMTQILPYLHVVREKISLLTHELPLFLGYNHIIMFIKLLEGEIKPIDPRPQSWNALKLYDKDYQELFAHRIDKMTTLYLKMAELVQTLGQDVVKHKKVLDIIARKREDLVALLRECVATSRMPTNTKKHKSELKAWYNKSLAKYKQALQATPLKLEKQIQFEIRSFTESMNELLQPHAAISKIVKLANAIISNPNSQLTEQELTVIYTCIEKLLCLNEDPGEFCSLAVSSDAFLKQIELFEAAAREDLFVVCTIPLKIEFTEAKAVDSELFAAYAQDLQTRMKELHLLRQSIKYQTAVTQCNEARYEASISHQQWQQSQNTSAKNTSQQEALVSLRRQIKALVVTDGLECN
;
A
#
# COMPACT_ATOMS: atom_id res chain seq x y z
N MET A 1 -17.06 -18.51 -39.40
CA MET A 1 -16.50 -18.44 -38.04
C MET A 1 -15.00 -18.45 -38.20
N GLN A 2 -14.37 -17.28 -38.27
CA GLN A 2 -12.91 -17.15 -38.18
C GLN A 2 -12.62 -16.96 -36.70
N ASP A 3 -11.82 -17.86 -36.13
CA ASP A 3 -11.41 -17.80 -34.74
C ASP A 3 -10.86 -16.41 -34.43
N ALA A 4 -11.29 -15.84 -33.31
CA ALA A 4 -10.84 -14.55 -32.86
C ALA A 4 -9.36 -14.67 -32.48
N GLU A 5 -8.48 -14.34 -33.43
CA GLU A 5 -7.03 -14.31 -33.23
C GLU A 5 -6.71 -13.54 -31.94
N GLY A 6 -5.93 -14.18 -31.07
CA GLY A 6 -5.59 -13.60 -29.78
C GLY A 6 -4.76 -12.33 -29.96
N GLU A 7 -4.85 -11.39 -29.01
CA GLU A 7 -4.08 -10.13 -29.04
C GLU A 7 -2.58 -10.36 -29.22
N GLY A 8 -2.04 -11.41 -28.58
CA GLY A 8 -0.65 -11.84 -28.73
C GLY A 8 -0.32 -12.37 -30.13
N GLU A 9 -1.27 -13.00 -30.82
CA GLU A 9 -1.08 -13.51 -32.18
C GLU A 9 -1.09 -12.39 -33.22
N ILE A 10 -1.90 -11.34 -32.99
CA ILE A 10 -1.93 -10.13 -33.81
C ILE A 10 -0.60 -9.38 -33.64
N LEU A 11 -0.18 -9.12 -32.41
CA LEU A 11 1.07 -8.43 -32.12
C LEU A 11 2.27 -9.22 -32.67
N GLY A 12 2.36 -10.52 -32.41
CA GLY A 12 3.48 -11.35 -32.86
C GLY A 12 3.59 -11.53 -34.37
N ARG A 13 2.48 -11.43 -35.12
CA ARG A 13 2.54 -11.38 -36.60
C ARG A 13 2.96 -10.01 -37.10
N TYR A 14 2.47 -8.95 -36.47
CA TYR A 14 2.85 -7.59 -36.83
C TYR A 14 4.35 -7.32 -36.60
N GLU A 15 4.88 -7.75 -35.46
CA GLU A 15 6.31 -7.67 -35.14
C GLU A 15 7.17 -8.42 -36.17
N ARG A 16 6.79 -9.65 -36.53
CA ARG A 16 7.49 -10.42 -37.58
C ARG A 16 7.52 -9.68 -38.91
N ARG A 17 6.39 -9.11 -39.34
CA ARG A 17 6.29 -8.36 -40.59
C ARG A 17 7.08 -7.07 -40.59
N LEU A 18 7.13 -6.37 -39.46
CA LEU A 18 8.00 -5.21 -39.30
C LEU A 18 9.46 -5.61 -39.51
N VAL A 19 9.90 -6.68 -38.86
CA VAL A 19 11.27 -7.19 -39.05
C VAL A 19 11.51 -7.58 -40.50
N GLU A 20 10.59 -8.30 -41.16
CA GLU A 20 10.70 -8.67 -42.59
C GLU A 20 10.80 -7.45 -43.51
N LYS A 21 9.99 -6.41 -43.28
CA LYS A 21 10.00 -5.19 -44.08
C LYS A 21 11.32 -4.43 -43.97
N TYR A 22 11.89 -4.38 -42.77
CA TYR A 22 13.11 -3.63 -42.50
C TYR A 22 14.38 -4.51 -42.51
N ARG A 23 14.28 -5.81 -42.83
CA ARG A 23 15.38 -6.78 -42.74
C ARG A 23 16.63 -6.37 -43.51
N PHE A 24 16.48 -5.78 -44.69
CA PHE A 24 17.62 -5.33 -45.50
C PHE A 24 18.28 -4.08 -44.92
N ALA A 25 17.51 -3.24 -44.25
CA ALA A 25 18.05 -2.07 -43.55
C ALA A 25 18.65 -2.45 -42.19
N LEU A 26 18.40 -3.66 -41.70
CA LEU A 26 18.87 -4.18 -40.41
C LEU A 26 19.75 -5.43 -40.57
N SER A 27 20.25 -5.73 -41.78
CA SER A 27 21.01 -6.96 -42.04
C SER A 27 22.20 -7.07 -41.12
N ASP A 28 22.96 -5.99 -40.93
CA ASP A 28 24.15 -5.95 -40.09
C ASP A 28 23.82 -6.34 -38.63
N VAL A 29 22.71 -5.80 -38.09
CA VAL A 29 22.22 -6.11 -36.74
C VAL A 29 21.76 -7.57 -36.63
N ILE A 30 20.98 -8.04 -37.61
CA ILE A 30 20.43 -9.40 -37.64
C ILE A 30 21.56 -10.43 -37.76
N ASP A 31 22.49 -10.22 -38.68
CA ASP A 31 23.61 -11.12 -38.94
C ASP A 31 24.56 -11.18 -37.73
N THR A 32 24.81 -10.04 -37.08
CA THR A 32 25.59 -9.99 -35.84
C THR A 32 24.90 -10.74 -34.70
N MET A 33 23.59 -10.56 -34.50
CA MET A 33 22.82 -11.30 -33.50
C MET A 33 22.77 -12.81 -33.78
N CYS A 34 22.55 -13.20 -35.04
CA CYS A 34 22.60 -14.61 -35.46
C CYS A 34 23.99 -15.22 -35.23
N SER A 35 25.05 -14.47 -35.51
CA SER A 35 26.42 -14.89 -35.28
C SER A 35 26.71 -15.06 -33.79
N LEU A 36 26.26 -14.13 -32.94
CA LEU A 36 26.36 -14.25 -31.48
C LEU A 36 25.62 -15.49 -30.96
N LEU A 37 24.39 -15.74 -31.42
CA LEU A 37 23.62 -16.92 -31.04
C LEU A 37 24.32 -18.22 -31.44
N ASN A 38 24.88 -18.26 -32.66
CA ASN A 38 25.65 -19.40 -33.12
C ASN A 38 26.91 -19.63 -32.28
N LEU A 39 27.65 -18.56 -31.93
CA LEU A 39 28.81 -18.68 -31.06
C LEU A 39 28.43 -19.18 -29.66
N LEU A 40 27.32 -18.70 -29.09
CA LEU A 40 26.83 -19.16 -27.77
C LEU A 40 26.47 -20.64 -27.82
N ARG A 41 25.84 -21.09 -28.90
CA ARG A 41 25.52 -22.51 -29.12
C ARG A 41 26.77 -23.38 -29.27
N VAL A 42 27.80 -22.90 -29.98
CA VAL A 42 29.08 -23.61 -30.12
C VAL A 42 29.82 -23.66 -28.79
N ALA A 43 29.83 -22.56 -28.03
CA ALA A 43 30.43 -22.52 -26.69
C ALA A 43 29.72 -23.47 -25.73
N GLN A 44 28.39 -23.61 -25.83
CA GLN A 44 27.63 -24.59 -25.06
C GLN A 44 28.11 -26.02 -25.34
N GLY A 45 28.34 -26.37 -26.61
CA GLY A 45 28.84 -27.70 -27.00
C GLY A 45 30.27 -27.95 -26.53
N GLU A 46 31.16 -26.96 -26.65
CA GLU A 46 32.54 -27.07 -26.13
C GLU A 46 32.57 -27.16 -24.59
N LEU A 47 31.61 -26.51 -23.91
CA LEU A 47 31.43 -26.60 -22.46
C LEU A 47 30.97 -27.99 -22.02
N ASP A 48 30.03 -28.61 -22.74
CA ASP A 48 29.57 -29.98 -22.47
C ASP A 48 30.75 -30.98 -22.51
N GLU A 49 31.65 -30.82 -23.49
CA GLU A 49 32.86 -31.62 -23.58
C GLU A 49 33.87 -31.35 -22.45
N LEU A 50 34.06 -30.08 -22.09
CA LEU A 50 34.95 -29.67 -21.00
C LEU A 50 34.48 -30.18 -19.63
N GLU A 51 33.18 -30.18 -19.36
CA GLU A 51 32.62 -30.71 -18.12
C GLU A 51 32.85 -32.22 -17.98
N ILE A 52 32.72 -32.98 -19.08
CA ILE A 52 33.01 -34.42 -19.10
C ILE A 52 34.48 -34.69 -18.78
N LEU A 53 35.40 -33.89 -19.34
CA LEU A 53 36.82 -33.99 -19.03
C LEU A 53 37.09 -33.61 -17.57
N ALA A 54 36.60 -32.45 -17.14
CA ALA A 54 36.78 -31.94 -15.78
C ALA A 54 36.25 -32.90 -14.71
N THR A 55 35.12 -33.57 -14.94
CA THR A 55 34.57 -34.56 -14.00
C THR A 55 35.52 -35.74 -13.77
N LYS A 56 36.31 -36.13 -14.78
CA LYS A 56 37.21 -37.28 -14.68
C LYS A 56 38.50 -36.98 -13.90
N LYS A 57 39.08 -35.79 -14.07
CA LYS A 57 40.42 -35.48 -13.54
C LYS A 57 40.58 -34.07 -12.96
N MET A 58 39.59 -33.17 -13.03
CA MET A 58 39.70 -31.77 -12.57
C MET A 58 38.40 -31.24 -11.97
N THR A 59 37.91 -31.90 -10.93
CA THR A 59 36.64 -31.56 -10.29
C THR A 59 36.63 -30.15 -9.70
N GLN A 60 37.79 -29.59 -9.35
CA GLN A 60 37.92 -28.22 -8.85
C GLN A 60 37.51 -27.13 -9.87
N ILE A 61 37.46 -27.44 -11.16
CA ILE A 61 37.08 -26.49 -12.23
C ILE A 61 35.56 -26.56 -12.51
N LEU A 62 34.86 -27.61 -12.07
CA LEU A 62 33.42 -27.78 -12.30
C LEU A 62 32.55 -26.59 -11.82
N PRO A 63 32.78 -25.99 -10.64
CA PRO A 63 31.99 -24.83 -10.21
C PRO A 63 32.08 -23.67 -11.20
N TYR A 64 33.25 -23.44 -11.80
CA TYR A 64 33.42 -22.42 -12.83
C TYR A 64 32.66 -22.78 -14.11
N LEU A 65 32.77 -24.03 -14.59
CA LEU A 65 32.05 -24.47 -15.80
C LEU A 65 30.53 -24.37 -15.65
N HIS A 66 30.00 -24.66 -14.46
CA HIS A 66 28.58 -24.45 -14.17
C HIS A 66 28.17 -22.99 -14.24
N VAL A 67 28.99 -22.06 -13.71
CA VAL A 67 28.73 -20.63 -13.87
C VAL A 67 28.73 -20.23 -15.34
N VAL A 68 29.69 -20.71 -16.14
CA VAL A 68 29.74 -20.46 -17.60
C VAL A 68 28.46 -20.96 -18.28
N ARG A 69 27.99 -22.16 -17.92
CA ARG A 69 26.75 -22.76 -18.44
C ARG A 69 25.54 -21.89 -18.15
N GLU A 70 25.41 -21.43 -16.90
CA GLU A 70 24.33 -20.53 -16.49
C GLU A 70 24.35 -19.22 -17.30
N LYS A 71 25.53 -18.64 -17.53
CA LYS A 71 25.66 -17.41 -18.33
C LYS A 71 25.29 -17.62 -19.79
N ILE A 72 25.76 -18.71 -20.41
CA ILE A 72 25.39 -19.03 -21.80
C ILE A 72 23.87 -19.26 -21.92
N SER A 73 23.28 -19.97 -20.97
CA SER A 73 21.83 -20.20 -20.93
C SER A 73 21.03 -18.90 -20.79
N LEU A 74 21.45 -18.02 -19.87
CA LEU A 74 20.83 -16.70 -19.67
C LEU A 74 20.89 -15.86 -20.95
N LEU A 75 22.09 -15.73 -21.55
CA LEU A 75 22.28 -14.94 -22.76
C LEU A 75 21.50 -15.48 -23.96
N THR A 76 21.32 -16.80 -24.04
CA THR A 76 20.52 -17.45 -25.09
C THR A 76 19.03 -17.20 -24.87
N HIS A 77 18.56 -17.23 -23.62
CA HIS A 77 17.15 -17.02 -23.28
C HIS A 77 16.71 -15.55 -23.45
N GLU A 78 17.57 -14.61 -23.07
CA GLU A 78 17.30 -13.17 -23.13
C GLU A 78 17.49 -12.57 -24.53
N LEU A 79 17.73 -13.39 -25.56
CA LEU A 79 17.82 -12.92 -26.93
C LEU A 79 16.49 -12.24 -27.32
N PRO A 80 16.51 -10.94 -27.71
CA PRO A 80 15.29 -10.22 -27.93
C PRO A 80 14.56 -10.73 -29.18
N LEU A 81 13.30 -11.14 -28.99
CA LEU A 81 12.41 -11.55 -30.09
C LEU A 81 11.98 -10.38 -30.98
N PHE A 82 12.11 -9.14 -30.47
CA PHE A 82 11.75 -7.92 -31.17
C PHE A 82 12.93 -6.95 -31.26
N LEU A 83 13.19 -6.46 -32.47
CA LEU A 83 14.33 -5.57 -32.79
C LEU A 83 14.00 -4.09 -32.52
N GLY A 84 13.59 -3.76 -31.30
CA GLY A 84 13.44 -2.36 -30.88
C GLY A 84 14.73 -1.81 -30.30
N TYR A 85 15.04 -0.53 -30.52
CA TYR A 85 16.29 0.10 -30.07
C TYR A 85 16.58 -0.16 -28.58
N ASN A 86 15.63 0.14 -27.70
CA ASN A 86 15.80 -0.05 -26.25
C ASN A 86 15.96 -1.53 -25.87
N HIS A 87 15.27 -2.45 -26.56
CA HIS A 87 15.34 -3.88 -26.29
C HIS A 87 16.74 -4.42 -26.61
N ILE A 88 17.30 -4.03 -27.77
CA ILE A 88 18.64 -4.47 -28.17
C ILE A 88 19.71 -3.80 -27.29
N ILE A 89 19.56 -2.53 -26.92
CA ILE A 89 20.48 -1.86 -25.98
C ILE A 89 20.50 -2.54 -24.61
N MET A 90 19.34 -2.96 -24.10
CA MET A 90 19.26 -3.73 -22.86
C MET A 90 20.01 -5.07 -23.00
N PHE A 91 19.83 -5.76 -24.12
CA PHE A 91 20.53 -7.01 -24.39
C PHE A 91 22.06 -6.82 -24.55
N ILE A 92 22.52 -5.75 -25.20
CA ILE A 92 23.95 -5.42 -25.29
C ILE A 92 24.54 -5.21 -23.90
N LYS A 93 23.87 -4.47 -23.02
CA LYS A 93 24.33 -4.28 -21.63
C LYS A 93 24.41 -5.59 -20.86
N LEU A 94 23.45 -6.49 -21.07
CA LEU A 94 23.48 -7.83 -20.51
C LEU A 94 24.68 -8.63 -21.04
N LEU A 95 24.92 -8.60 -22.35
CA LEU A 95 26.09 -9.23 -22.98
C LEU A 95 27.40 -8.69 -22.39
N GLU A 96 27.56 -7.37 -22.28
CA GLU A 96 28.76 -6.74 -21.72
C GLU A 96 29.01 -7.13 -20.24
N GLY A 97 27.93 -7.32 -19.47
CA GLY A 97 28.01 -7.73 -18.06
C GLY A 97 28.33 -9.21 -17.87
N GLU A 98 27.73 -10.07 -18.70
CA GLU A 98 27.67 -11.52 -18.47
C GLU A 98 28.59 -12.34 -19.36
N ILE A 99 29.27 -11.74 -20.34
CA ILE A 99 30.21 -12.45 -21.22
C ILE A 99 31.58 -12.71 -20.58
N LYS A 100 31.98 -11.90 -19.59
CA LYS A 100 33.31 -12.01 -18.96
C LYS A 100 33.58 -13.37 -18.31
N PRO A 101 32.63 -13.98 -17.57
CA PRO A 101 32.82 -15.31 -17.00
C PRO A 101 33.11 -16.40 -18.04
N ILE A 102 32.72 -16.20 -19.30
CA ILE A 102 32.97 -17.15 -20.40
C ILE A 102 34.45 -17.18 -20.81
N ASP A 103 35.24 -16.14 -20.48
CA ASP A 103 36.69 -16.18 -20.68
C ASP A 103 37.33 -17.16 -19.68
N PRO A 104 37.98 -18.24 -20.16
CA PRO A 104 38.65 -19.19 -19.28
C PRO A 104 39.91 -18.59 -18.61
N ARG A 105 40.43 -17.44 -19.06
CA ARG A 105 41.57 -16.73 -18.46
C ARG A 105 41.05 -15.82 -17.33
N PRO A 106 41.37 -16.05 -16.04
CA PRO A 106 42.73 -16.11 -15.50
C PRO A 106 42.94 -17.27 -14.50
N GLN A 107 42.29 -18.41 -14.71
CA GLN A 107 42.40 -19.57 -13.81
C GLN A 107 43.88 -20.02 -13.74
N SER A 108 44.37 -20.37 -12.54
CA SER A 108 45.75 -20.84 -12.37
C SER A 108 45.92 -22.24 -12.96
N TRP A 109 46.09 -22.30 -14.28
CA TRP A 109 46.36 -23.48 -15.10
C TRP A 109 47.61 -24.26 -14.66
N ASN A 110 48.39 -23.69 -13.73
CA ASN A 110 49.50 -24.37 -13.05
C ASN A 110 49.08 -25.66 -12.31
N ALA A 111 47.78 -25.88 -12.03
CA ALA A 111 47.27 -27.14 -11.48
C ALA A 111 47.25 -28.32 -12.49
N LEU A 112 47.47 -28.07 -13.78
CA LEU A 112 47.50 -29.09 -14.84
C LEU A 112 48.73 -30.02 -14.77
N LYS A 113 49.80 -29.63 -14.06
CA LYS A 113 51.09 -30.36 -14.02
C LYS A 113 51.03 -31.77 -13.41
N LEU A 114 49.88 -32.20 -12.88
CA LEU A 114 49.70 -33.47 -12.16
C LEU A 114 49.09 -34.61 -13.02
N TYR A 115 48.76 -34.38 -14.29
CA TYR A 115 48.05 -35.36 -15.13
C TYR A 115 48.83 -35.77 -16.39
N ASP A 116 48.44 -36.89 -17.01
CA ASP A 116 49.03 -37.41 -18.25
C ASP A 116 49.05 -36.37 -19.39
N LYS A 117 50.12 -36.38 -20.19
CA LYS A 117 50.43 -35.38 -21.24
C LYS A 117 49.30 -35.28 -22.27
N ASP A 118 48.76 -36.40 -22.73
CA ASP A 118 47.69 -36.43 -23.73
C ASP A 118 46.39 -35.78 -23.22
N TYR A 119 46.12 -35.95 -21.92
CA TYR A 119 44.96 -35.33 -21.26
C TYR A 119 45.15 -33.81 -21.10
N GLN A 120 46.37 -33.36 -20.79
CA GLN A 120 46.70 -31.94 -20.73
C GLN A 120 46.53 -31.26 -22.10
N GLU A 121 47.02 -31.90 -23.17
CA GLU A 121 46.90 -31.37 -24.53
C GLU A 121 45.43 -31.28 -24.98
N LEU A 122 44.62 -32.31 -24.70
CA LEU A 122 43.19 -32.30 -25.02
C LEU A 122 42.43 -31.21 -24.26
N PHE A 123 42.72 -31.06 -22.96
CA PHE A 123 42.07 -30.05 -22.11
C PHE A 123 42.49 -28.63 -22.52
N ALA A 124 43.78 -28.41 -22.76
CA ALA A 124 44.31 -27.13 -23.22
C ALA A 124 43.70 -26.71 -24.57
N HIS A 125 43.61 -27.63 -25.53
CA HIS A 125 42.98 -27.36 -26.84
C HIS A 125 41.53 -26.88 -26.73
N ARG A 126 40.75 -27.46 -25.80
CA ARG A 126 39.36 -27.05 -25.58
C ARG A 126 39.26 -25.68 -24.90
N ILE A 127 40.17 -25.38 -23.98
CA ILE A 127 40.30 -24.05 -23.38
C ILE A 127 40.70 -23.00 -24.42
N ASP A 128 41.62 -23.31 -25.34
CA ASP A 128 42.01 -22.41 -26.43
C ASP A 128 40.85 -22.12 -27.38
N LYS A 129 40.02 -23.15 -27.68
CA LYS A 129 38.77 -22.96 -28.42
C LYS A 129 37.79 -22.06 -27.69
N MET A 130 37.53 -22.29 -26.40
CA MET A 130 36.66 -21.44 -25.59
C MET A 130 37.16 -19.99 -25.53
N THR A 131 38.47 -19.80 -25.40
CA THR A 131 39.12 -18.49 -25.46
C THR A 131 38.88 -17.81 -26.81
N THR A 132 39.02 -18.56 -27.91
CA THR A 132 38.77 -18.06 -29.27
C THR A 132 37.30 -17.67 -29.45
N LEU A 133 36.37 -18.46 -28.92
CA LEU A 133 34.94 -18.16 -28.97
C LEU A 133 34.62 -16.90 -28.17
N TYR A 134 35.15 -16.77 -26.95
CA TYR A 134 35.00 -15.58 -26.13
C TYR A 134 35.48 -14.31 -26.84
N LEU A 135 36.69 -14.33 -27.42
CA LEU A 135 37.24 -13.18 -28.14
C LEU A 135 36.35 -12.76 -29.32
N LYS A 136 35.86 -13.74 -30.10
CA LYS A 136 34.93 -13.49 -31.20
C LYS A 136 33.60 -12.92 -30.71
N MET A 137 33.05 -13.44 -29.61
CA MET A 137 31.82 -12.90 -29.04
C MET A 137 32.03 -11.46 -28.56
N ALA A 138 33.14 -11.16 -27.88
CA ALA A 138 33.44 -9.82 -27.39
C ALA A 138 33.55 -8.80 -28.54
N GLU A 139 34.16 -9.19 -29.66
CA GLU A 139 34.21 -8.39 -30.89
C GLU A 139 32.81 -8.17 -31.49
N LEU A 140 31.99 -9.22 -31.56
CA LEU A 140 30.62 -9.10 -32.06
C LEU A 140 29.72 -8.27 -31.16
N VAL A 141 29.91 -8.26 -29.83
CA VAL A 141 29.16 -7.38 -28.92
C VAL A 141 29.47 -5.91 -29.23
N GLN A 142 30.74 -5.58 -29.46
CA GLN A 142 31.14 -4.23 -29.87
C GLN A 142 30.56 -3.85 -31.23
N THR A 143 30.64 -4.78 -32.19
CA THR A 143 30.07 -4.61 -33.54
C THR A 143 28.56 -4.37 -33.48
N LEU A 144 27.84 -5.17 -32.69
CA LEU A 144 26.40 -5.02 -32.46
C LEU A 144 26.07 -3.63 -31.89
N GLY A 145 26.86 -3.15 -30.93
CA GLY A 145 26.70 -1.81 -30.37
C GLY A 145 26.82 -0.71 -31.44
N GLN A 146 27.81 -0.82 -32.32
CA GLN A 146 28.02 0.12 -33.42
C GLN A 146 26.88 0.06 -34.45
N ASP A 147 26.47 -1.14 -34.83
CA ASP A 147 25.38 -1.36 -35.79
C ASP A 147 24.04 -0.83 -35.25
N VAL A 148 23.75 -1.05 -33.97
CA VAL A 148 22.53 -0.52 -33.33
C VAL A 148 22.51 1.01 -33.32
N VAL A 149 23.66 1.66 -33.08
CA VAL A 149 23.76 3.12 -33.16
C VAL A 149 23.58 3.62 -34.59
N LYS A 150 24.24 2.96 -35.56
CA LYS A 150 24.13 3.26 -37.00
C LYS A 150 22.69 3.15 -37.49
N HIS A 151 21.98 2.09 -37.08
CA HIS A 151 20.62 1.78 -37.50
C HIS A 151 19.53 2.30 -36.56
N LYS A 152 19.88 3.13 -35.57
CA LYS A 152 18.98 3.65 -34.54
C LYS A 152 17.65 4.18 -35.10
N LYS A 153 17.69 4.98 -36.18
CA LYS A 153 16.47 5.55 -36.79
C LYS A 153 15.49 4.47 -37.22
N VAL A 154 15.97 3.38 -37.81
CA VAL A 154 15.11 2.27 -38.26
C VAL A 154 14.57 1.50 -37.06
N LEU A 155 15.41 1.23 -36.06
CA LEU A 155 15.02 0.56 -34.82
C LEU A 155 13.97 1.38 -34.02
N ASP A 156 14.09 2.71 -34.00
CA ASP A 156 13.13 3.62 -33.38
C ASP A 156 11.79 3.63 -34.14
N ILE A 157 11.83 3.59 -35.48
CA ILE A 157 10.61 3.48 -36.31
C ILE A 157 9.87 2.18 -36.01
N ILE A 158 10.58 1.05 -35.96
CA ILE A 158 10.00 -0.26 -35.67
C ILE A 158 9.42 -0.28 -34.25
N ALA A 159 10.14 0.27 -33.27
CA ALA A 159 9.66 0.40 -31.89
C ALA A 159 8.38 1.24 -31.79
N ARG A 160 8.34 2.41 -32.45
CA ARG A 160 7.15 3.28 -32.45
C ARG A 160 5.94 2.58 -33.06
N LYS A 161 6.13 1.93 -34.22
CA LYS A 161 5.06 1.18 -34.89
C LYS A 161 4.46 0.09 -34.01
N ARG A 162 5.31 -0.65 -33.29
CA ARG A 162 4.88 -1.62 -32.28
C ARG A 162 4.09 -0.96 -31.16
N GLU A 163 4.57 0.15 -30.62
CA GLU A 163 3.89 0.88 -29.54
C GLU A 163 2.51 1.41 -29.97
N ASP A 164 2.39 1.90 -31.20
CA ASP A 164 1.13 2.34 -31.80
C ASP A 164 0.11 1.18 -31.85
N LEU A 165 0.53 -0.02 -32.29
CA LEU A 165 -0.34 -1.19 -32.28
C LEU A 165 -0.69 -1.63 -30.85
N VAL A 166 0.28 -1.64 -29.93
CA VAL A 166 0.04 -2.01 -28.52
C VAL A 166 -0.97 -1.06 -27.87
N ALA A 167 -0.91 0.24 -28.17
CA ALA A 167 -1.89 1.21 -27.69
C ALA A 167 -3.31 0.88 -28.19
N LEU A 168 -3.45 0.58 -29.48
CA LEU A 168 -4.74 0.18 -30.08
C LEU A 168 -5.28 -1.13 -29.50
N LEU A 169 -4.41 -2.13 -29.26
CA LEU A 169 -4.80 -3.39 -28.64
C LEU A 169 -5.26 -3.18 -27.18
N ARG A 170 -4.57 -2.33 -26.41
CA ARG A 170 -5.00 -1.95 -25.05
C ARG A 170 -6.36 -1.23 -25.07
N GLU A 171 -6.58 -0.36 -26.04
CA GLU A 171 -7.88 0.32 -26.21
C GLU A 171 -8.99 -0.68 -26.60
N CYS A 172 -8.69 -1.69 -27.42
CA CYS A 172 -9.61 -2.80 -27.70
C CYS A 172 -9.99 -3.57 -26.42
N VAL A 173 -9.03 -3.86 -25.53
CA VAL A 173 -9.30 -4.54 -24.25
C VAL A 173 -10.16 -3.69 -23.33
N ALA A 174 -9.85 -2.40 -23.22
CA ALA A 174 -10.65 -1.47 -22.41
C ALA A 174 -12.08 -1.35 -22.95
N THR A 175 -12.23 -1.32 -24.27
CA THR A 175 -13.53 -1.22 -24.96
C THR A 175 -14.32 -2.53 -24.91
N SER A 176 -13.67 -3.69 -24.96
CA SER A 176 -14.34 -5.01 -24.83
C SER A 176 -14.88 -5.24 -23.42
N ARG A 177 -14.29 -4.60 -22.41
CA ARG A 177 -14.79 -4.60 -21.02
C ARG A 177 -15.87 -3.56 -20.75
N MET A 178 -16.19 -2.67 -21.70
CA MET A 178 -17.30 -1.73 -21.53
C MET A 178 -18.65 -2.45 -21.60
N PRO A 179 -19.64 -2.06 -20.79
CA PRO A 179 -20.98 -2.62 -20.88
C PRO A 179 -21.65 -2.20 -22.20
N THR A 180 -22.33 -3.15 -22.84
CA THR A 180 -22.95 -3.02 -24.17
C THR A 180 -24.04 -1.93 -24.23
N ASN A 181 -24.60 -1.55 -23.09
CA ASN A 181 -25.55 -0.44 -22.95
C ASN A 181 -25.20 0.40 -21.72
N THR A 182 -24.54 1.54 -21.92
CA THR A 182 -24.14 2.48 -20.87
C THR A 182 -25.32 3.06 -20.10
N LYS A 183 -26.50 3.26 -20.73
CA LYS A 183 -27.71 3.71 -20.01
C LYS A 183 -28.23 2.64 -19.06
N LYS A 184 -28.32 1.39 -19.53
CA LYS A 184 -28.74 0.24 -18.71
C LYS A 184 -27.76 0.01 -17.56
N HIS A 185 -26.46 0.04 -17.83
CA HIS A 185 -25.43 -0.12 -16.81
C HIS A 185 -25.44 0.99 -15.75
N LYS A 186 -25.58 2.27 -16.14
CA LYS A 186 -25.75 3.38 -15.19
C LYS A 186 -27.00 3.19 -14.32
N SER A 187 -28.09 2.68 -14.88
CA SER A 187 -29.31 2.39 -14.13
C SER A 187 -29.15 1.21 -13.16
N GLU A 188 -28.41 0.16 -13.55
CA GLU A 188 -28.08 -0.99 -12.70
C GLU A 188 -27.16 -0.61 -11.55
N LEU A 189 -26.12 0.20 -11.80
CA LEU A 189 -25.24 0.73 -10.75
C LEU A 189 -26.00 1.63 -9.77
N LYS A 190 -26.90 2.48 -10.27
CA LYS A 190 -27.77 3.31 -9.41
C LYS A 190 -28.70 2.42 -8.56
N ALA A 191 -29.29 1.39 -9.15
CA ALA A 191 -30.14 0.44 -8.44
C ALA A 191 -29.35 -0.34 -7.37
N TRP A 192 -28.13 -0.76 -7.70
CA TRP A 192 -27.24 -1.45 -6.77
C TRP A 192 -26.82 -0.54 -5.61
N TYR A 193 -26.40 0.70 -5.88
CA TYR A 193 -26.11 1.69 -4.84
C TYR A 193 -27.32 1.92 -3.92
N ASN A 194 -28.51 2.12 -4.48
CA ASN A 194 -29.73 2.30 -3.69
C ASN A 194 -30.03 1.09 -2.81
N LYS A 195 -29.83 -0.13 -3.32
CA LYS A 195 -30.01 -1.37 -2.56
C LYS A 195 -28.99 -1.47 -1.41
N SER A 196 -27.72 -1.21 -1.68
CA SER A 196 -26.65 -1.23 -0.67
C SER A 196 -26.86 -0.14 0.40
N LEU A 197 -27.29 1.05 0.00
CA LEU A 197 -27.64 2.13 0.92
C LEU A 197 -28.84 1.76 1.81
N ALA A 198 -29.86 1.10 1.26
CA ALA A 198 -31.00 0.62 2.04
C ALA A 198 -30.58 -0.42 3.08
N LYS A 199 -29.71 -1.38 2.72
CA LYS A 199 -29.12 -2.33 3.67
C LYS A 199 -28.37 -1.63 4.79
N TYR A 200 -27.53 -0.63 4.45
CA TYR A 200 -26.78 0.12 5.45
C TYR A 200 -27.69 0.90 6.40
N LYS A 201 -28.73 1.57 5.87
CA LYS A 201 -29.74 2.25 6.69
C LYS A 201 -30.45 1.27 7.62
N GLN A 202 -30.79 0.08 7.15
CA GLN A 202 -31.42 -0.95 7.97
C GLN A 202 -30.47 -1.46 9.06
N ALA A 203 -29.19 -1.69 8.74
CA ALA A 203 -28.18 -2.12 9.71
C ALA A 203 -27.97 -1.09 10.83
N LEU A 204 -28.01 0.22 10.50
CA LEU A 204 -27.98 1.30 11.50
C LEU A 204 -29.17 1.29 12.46
N GLN A 205 -30.28 0.66 12.09
CA GLN A 205 -31.47 0.55 12.94
C GLN A 205 -31.42 -0.65 13.89
N ALA A 206 -30.34 -1.44 13.88
CA ALA A 206 -30.19 -2.58 14.78
C ALA A 206 -30.32 -2.16 16.25
N THR A 207 -31.14 -2.87 17.01
CA THR A 207 -31.46 -2.57 18.41
C THR A 207 -30.22 -2.36 19.29
N PRO A 208 -29.17 -3.21 19.22
CA PRO A 208 -27.97 -3.00 20.04
C PRO A 208 -27.24 -1.68 19.76
N LEU A 209 -27.22 -1.21 18.50
CA LEU A 209 -26.58 0.05 18.12
C LEU A 209 -27.38 1.26 18.61
N LYS A 210 -28.72 1.17 18.58
CA LYS A 210 -29.60 2.21 19.15
C LYS A 210 -29.42 2.31 20.66
N LEU A 211 -29.39 1.17 21.34
CA LEU A 211 -29.20 1.10 22.77
C LEU A 211 -27.85 1.68 23.19
N GLU A 212 -26.77 1.38 22.45
CA GLU A 212 -25.46 1.99 22.72
C GLU A 212 -25.51 3.51 22.65
N LYS A 213 -26.13 4.07 21.61
CA LYS A 213 -26.29 5.53 21.46
C LYS A 213 -27.12 6.14 22.58
N GLN A 214 -28.18 5.45 23.00
CA GLN A 214 -29.02 5.89 24.11
C GLN A 214 -28.21 5.92 25.43
N ILE A 215 -27.50 4.84 25.76
CA ILE A 215 -26.68 4.78 26.98
C ILE A 215 -25.59 5.84 26.96
N GLN A 216 -24.94 6.07 25.81
CA GLN A 216 -23.96 7.15 25.67
C GLN A 216 -24.56 8.54 25.89
N PHE A 217 -25.80 8.77 25.43
CA PHE A 217 -26.52 10.02 25.67
C PHE A 217 -26.86 10.18 27.16
N GLU A 218 -27.36 9.14 27.81
CA GLU A 218 -27.64 9.14 29.25
C GLU A 218 -26.38 9.40 30.08
N ILE A 219 -25.25 8.76 29.74
CA ILE A 219 -23.94 9.03 30.37
C ILE A 219 -23.58 10.51 30.27
N ARG A 220 -23.70 11.11 29.08
CA ARG A 220 -23.41 12.55 28.89
C ARG A 220 -24.33 13.43 29.74
N SER A 221 -25.63 13.11 29.76
CA SER A 221 -26.60 13.84 30.57
C SER A 221 -26.24 13.80 32.05
N PHE A 222 -25.82 12.64 32.59
CA PHE A 222 -25.39 12.55 33.98
C PHE A 222 -24.11 13.34 34.24
N THR A 223 -23.11 13.26 33.34
CA THR A 223 -21.88 14.04 33.49
C THR A 223 -22.14 15.56 33.45
N GLU A 224 -23.09 16.01 32.62
CA GLU A 224 -23.51 17.41 32.56
C GLU A 224 -24.19 17.84 33.87
N SER A 225 -25.15 17.06 34.37
CA SER A 225 -25.83 17.36 35.65
C SER A 225 -24.86 17.36 36.85
N MET A 226 -23.91 16.43 36.91
CA MET A 226 -22.88 16.42 37.96
C MET A 226 -21.94 17.63 37.85
N ASN A 227 -21.59 18.04 36.64
CA ASN A 227 -20.79 19.24 36.41
C ASN A 227 -21.55 20.51 36.83
N GLU A 228 -22.86 20.59 36.57
CA GLU A 228 -23.73 21.67 37.01
C GLU A 228 -23.77 21.80 38.53
N LEU A 229 -23.90 20.68 39.26
CA LEU A 229 -23.87 20.67 40.73
C LEU A 229 -22.56 21.19 41.31
N LEU A 230 -21.43 20.97 40.62
CA LEU A 230 -20.11 21.41 41.06
C LEU A 230 -19.67 22.77 40.48
N GLN A 231 -20.50 23.44 39.68
CA GLN A 231 -20.16 24.75 39.12
C GLN A 231 -19.73 25.77 40.18
N PRO A 232 -20.40 25.90 41.34
CA PRO A 232 -19.96 26.83 42.38
C PRO A 232 -18.54 26.50 42.88
N HIS A 233 -18.24 25.23 43.15
CA HIS A 233 -16.94 24.76 43.63
C HIS A 233 -15.84 24.96 42.59
N ALA A 234 -16.15 24.70 41.32
CA ALA A 234 -15.23 24.94 40.21
C ALA A 234 -14.92 26.44 40.03
N ALA A 235 -15.93 27.31 40.16
CA ALA A 235 -15.74 28.76 40.10
C ALA A 235 -14.82 29.25 41.24
N ILE A 236 -15.03 28.76 42.46
CA ILE A 236 -14.20 29.10 43.61
C ILE A 236 -12.77 28.58 43.41
N SER A 237 -12.62 27.34 42.96
CA SER A 237 -11.32 26.73 42.66
C SER A 237 -10.53 27.57 41.63
N LYS A 238 -11.20 28.10 40.61
CA LYS A 238 -10.58 29.03 39.65
C LYS A 238 -10.12 30.32 40.32
N ILE A 239 -10.95 30.93 41.17
CA ILE A 239 -10.58 32.17 41.88
C ILE A 239 -9.38 31.92 42.80
N VAL A 240 -9.41 30.85 43.59
CA VAL A 240 -8.32 30.46 44.49
C VAL A 240 -7.02 30.28 43.72
N LYS A 241 -7.06 29.56 42.59
CA LYS A 241 -5.88 29.32 41.74
C LYS A 241 -5.38 30.61 41.06
N LEU A 242 -6.28 31.43 40.53
CA LEU A 242 -5.92 32.71 39.88
C LEU A 242 -5.31 33.71 40.87
N ALA A 243 -5.83 33.75 42.10
CA ALA A 243 -5.35 34.63 43.16
C ALA A 243 -4.07 34.12 43.83
N ASN A 244 -3.59 32.92 43.49
CA ASN A 244 -2.53 32.20 44.21
C ASN A 244 -2.79 32.15 45.73
N ALA A 245 -4.06 31.93 46.11
CA ALA A 245 -4.44 31.88 47.50
C ALA A 245 -3.92 30.61 48.18
N ILE A 246 -3.47 30.74 49.42
CA ILE A 246 -3.05 29.63 50.29
C ILE A 246 -4.07 29.42 51.40
N ILE A 247 -4.13 28.23 51.96
CA ILE A 247 -5.00 27.95 53.11
C ILE A 247 -4.31 28.43 54.39
N SER A 248 -4.90 29.43 55.05
CA SER A 248 -4.51 29.90 56.38
C SER A 248 -5.12 28.99 57.44
N ASN A 249 -4.27 28.39 58.28
CA ASN A 249 -4.69 27.50 59.36
C ASN A 249 -4.27 28.08 60.72
N PRO A 250 -4.81 29.25 61.13
CA PRO A 250 -4.29 30.02 62.26
C PRO A 250 -4.44 29.29 63.61
N ASN A 251 -5.34 28.30 63.72
CA ASN A 251 -5.62 27.56 64.94
C ASN A 251 -5.23 26.07 64.88
N SER A 252 -4.51 25.63 63.83
CA SER A 252 -4.25 24.20 63.57
C SER A 252 -5.53 23.35 63.55
N GLN A 253 -6.63 23.91 63.03
CA GLN A 253 -7.93 23.23 62.90
C GLN A 253 -7.89 22.11 61.87
N LEU A 254 -7.05 22.26 60.84
CA LEU A 254 -6.83 21.25 59.80
C LEU A 254 -5.46 20.59 59.99
N THR A 255 -5.40 19.28 59.79
CA THR A 255 -4.15 18.52 59.70
C THR A 255 -3.45 18.76 58.36
N GLU A 256 -2.14 18.49 58.28
CA GLU A 256 -1.40 18.57 57.00
C GLU A 256 -2.00 17.67 55.91
N GLN A 257 -2.58 16.54 56.31
CA GLN A 257 -3.27 15.62 55.39
C GLN A 257 -4.55 16.25 54.83
N GLU A 258 -5.37 16.88 55.66
CA GLU A 258 -6.60 17.56 55.22
C GLU A 258 -6.30 18.75 54.31
N LEU A 259 -5.25 19.52 54.60
CA LEU A 259 -4.79 20.60 53.72
C LEU A 259 -4.41 20.05 52.33
N THR A 260 -3.66 18.95 52.30
CA THR A 260 -3.30 18.28 51.04
C THR A 260 -4.53 17.79 50.28
N VAL A 261 -5.53 17.29 50.99
CA VAL A 261 -6.81 16.86 50.42
C VAL A 261 -7.54 18.03 49.76
N ILE A 262 -7.60 19.19 50.41
CA ILE A 262 -8.27 20.39 49.86
C ILE A 262 -7.56 20.86 48.59
N TYR A 263 -6.22 20.95 48.58
CA TYR A 263 -5.48 21.31 47.36
C TYR A 263 -5.70 20.31 46.23
N THR A 264 -5.74 19.01 46.55
CA THR A 264 -6.04 17.96 45.58
C THR A 264 -7.47 18.08 45.03
N CYS A 265 -8.42 18.45 45.89
CA CYS A 265 -9.81 18.68 45.52
C CYS A 265 -9.94 19.84 44.52
N ILE A 266 -9.25 20.96 44.76
CA ILE A 266 -9.20 22.12 43.86
C ILE A 266 -8.73 21.72 42.46
N GLU A 267 -7.62 21.01 42.35
CA GLU A 267 -7.09 20.57 41.05
C GLU A 267 -8.07 19.61 40.35
N LYS A 268 -8.69 18.69 41.09
CA LYS A 268 -9.71 17.79 40.53
C LYS A 268 -10.95 18.55 40.03
N LEU A 269 -11.45 19.51 40.79
CA LEU A 269 -12.61 20.33 40.40
C LEU A 269 -12.35 21.13 39.12
N LEU A 270 -11.13 21.65 38.95
CA LEU A 270 -10.73 22.33 37.73
C LEU A 270 -10.68 21.38 36.53
N CYS A 271 -10.10 20.20 36.73
CA CYS A 271 -10.03 19.16 35.70
C CYS A 271 -11.42 18.70 35.25
N LEU A 272 -12.33 18.41 36.19
CA LEU A 272 -13.72 18.01 35.91
C LEU A 272 -14.50 19.08 35.15
N ASN A 273 -14.24 20.35 35.45
CA ASN A 273 -14.89 21.46 34.75
C ASN A 273 -14.35 21.66 33.32
N GLU A 274 -13.11 21.27 33.03
CA GLU A 274 -12.53 21.32 31.69
C GLU A 274 -12.93 20.10 30.84
N ASP A 275 -12.95 18.91 31.44
CA ASP A 275 -13.35 17.67 30.80
C ASP A 275 -14.40 16.92 31.65
N PRO A 276 -15.70 17.11 31.34
CA PRO A 276 -16.78 16.36 32.00
C PRO A 276 -16.70 14.84 31.79
N GLY A 277 -15.87 14.35 30.85
CA GLY A 277 -15.59 12.92 30.71
C GLY A 277 -14.94 12.30 31.94
N GLU A 278 -14.20 13.08 32.73
CA GLU A 278 -13.52 12.62 33.95
C GLU A 278 -14.50 12.21 35.07
N PHE A 279 -15.77 12.63 35.01
CA PHE A 279 -16.80 12.13 35.94
C PHE A 279 -16.98 10.61 35.86
N CYS A 280 -16.70 10.01 34.70
CA CYS A 280 -16.77 8.56 34.50
C CYS A 280 -15.75 7.81 35.38
N SER A 281 -14.55 8.36 35.57
CA SER A 281 -13.53 7.75 36.43
C SER A 281 -13.86 7.97 37.92
N LEU A 282 -14.40 9.15 38.23
CA LEU A 282 -14.77 9.57 39.58
C LEU A 282 -15.98 8.84 40.17
N ALA A 283 -16.94 8.43 39.33
CA ALA A 283 -18.16 7.74 39.74
C ALA A 283 -17.90 6.46 40.57
N VAL A 284 -16.74 5.82 40.38
CA VAL A 284 -16.34 4.62 41.14
C VAL A 284 -15.93 4.94 42.58
N SER A 285 -15.54 6.18 42.84
CA SER A 285 -15.05 6.67 44.14
C SER A 285 -15.85 7.89 44.62
N SER A 286 -17.16 7.94 44.33
CA SER A 286 -18.04 9.07 44.66
C SER A 286 -17.97 9.45 46.14
N ASP A 287 -18.02 8.47 47.03
CA ASP A 287 -18.03 8.70 48.48
C ASP A 287 -16.72 9.32 48.98
N ALA A 288 -15.60 8.88 48.41
CA ALA A 288 -14.29 9.44 48.72
C ALA A 288 -14.17 10.87 48.19
N PHE A 289 -14.77 11.17 47.04
CA PHE A 289 -14.77 12.51 46.48
C PHE A 289 -15.71 13.47 47.24
N LEU A 290 -16.90 13.03 47.65
CA LEU A 290 -17.81 13.82 48.47
C LEU A 290 -17.16 14.24 49.79
N LYS A 291 -16.38 13.37 50.44
CA LYS A 291 -15.58 13.74 51.62
C LYS A 291 -14.52 14.82 51.33
N GLN A 292 -13.95 14.83 50.12
CA GLN A 292 -13.01 15.89 49.71
C GLN A 292 -13.75 17.22 49.51
N ILE A 293 -14.96 17.15 48.94
CA ILE A 293 -15.85 18.31 48.79
C ILE A 293 -16.27 18.85 50.15
N GLU A 294 -16.69 18.02 51.10
CA GLU A 294 -17.06 18.44 52.47
C GLU A 294 -15.92 19.22 53.15
N LEU A 295 -14.67 18.74 53.04
CA LEU A 295 -13.49 19.43 53.57
C LEU A 295 -13.23 20.77 52.87
N PHE A 296 -13.39 20.80 51.54
CA PHE A 296 -13.27 22.03 50.76
C PHE A 296 -14.34 23.05 51.15
N GLU A 297 -15.59 22.61 51.31
CA GLU A 297 -16.71 23.46 51.71
C GLU A 297 -16.55 24.02 53.12
N ALA A 298 -16.04 23.21 54.07
CA ALA A 298 -15.72 23.67 55.41
C ALA A 298 -14.67 24.80 55.37
N ALA A 299 -13.60 24.60 54.59
CA ALA A 299 -12.56 25.61 54.42
C ALA A 299 -13.07 26.90 53.72
N ALA A 300 -13.96 26.75 52.74
CA ALA A 300 -14.59 27.88 52.06
C ALA A 300 -15.56 28.65 52.96
N ARG A 301 -16.28 27.96 53.85
CA ARG A 301 -17.26 28.56 54.79
C ARG A 301 -16.57 29.34 55.92
N GLU A 302 -15.38 28.89 56.33
CA GLU A 302 -14.56 29.57 57.35
C GLU A 302 -13.62 30.63 56.77
N ASP A 303 -13.73 30.96 55.47
CA ASP A 303 -12.88 31.94 54.75
C ASP A 303 -11.37 31.64 54.94
N LEU A 304 -10.98 30.36 54.93
CA LEU A 304 -9.59 29.95 55.21
C LEU A 304 -8.64 30.23 54.04
N PHE A 305 -9.13 30.53 52.84
CA PHE A 305 -8.29 30.88 51.70
C PHE A 305 -7.79 32.34 51.82
N VAL A 306 -6.47 32.56 51.80
CA VAL A 306 -5.85 33.89 51.98
C VAL A 306 -4.88 34.25 50.87
N VAL A 307 -4.75 35.54 50.58
CA VAL A 307 -3.72 36.10 49.68
C VAL A 307 -2.82 37.03 50.49
N CYS A 308 -1.51 36.73 50.54
CA CYS A 308 -0.51 37.53 51.25
C CYS A 308 -0.85 37.86 52.73
N THR A 309 -1.72 37.08 53.40
CA THR A 309 -2.32 37.22 54.76
C THR A 309 -3.75 37.79 54.86
N ILE A 310 -4.38 38.20 53.75
CA ILE A 310 -5.76 38.72 53.76
C ILE A 310 -6.74 37.62 53.32
N PRO A 311 -7.83 37.35 54.08
CA PRO A 311 -8.88 36.43 53.66
C PRO A 311 -9.50 36.80 52.31
N LEU A 312 -9.54 35.83 51.41
CA LEU A 312 -10.26 35.90 50.17
C LEU A 312 -11.75 35.68 50.49
N LYS A 313 -12.55 36.74 50.41
CA LYS A 313 -13.99 36.64 50.64
C LYS A 313 -14.65 35.92 49.47
N ILE A 314 -14.91 34.63 49.64
CA ILE A 314 -15.50 33.78 48.61
C ILE A 314 -17.05 33.79 48.70
N GLU A 315 -17.61 34.26 49.82
CA GLU A 315 -19.06 34.30 50.09
C GLU A 315 -19.71 32.92 49.87
N PHE A 316 -19.05 31.87 50.37
CA PHE A 316 -19.60 30.53 50.31
C PHE A 316 -20.74 30.39 51.32
N THR A 317 -21.94 30.09 50.82
CA THR A 317 -23.14 29.91 51.64
C THR A 317 -23.59 28.46 51.58
N GLU A 318 -24.38 28.02 52.56
CA GLU A 318 -24.93 26.65 52.58
C GLU A 318 -25.78 26.34 51.34
N ALA A 319 -26.41 27.36 50.72
CA ALA A 319 -27.12 27.21 49.44
C ALA A 319 -26.21 26.89 48.24
N LYS A 320 -24.89 27.08 48.37
CA LYS A 320 -23.88 26.71 47.36
C LYS A 320 -23.22 25.36 47.67
N ALA A 321 -23.56 24.74 48.80
CA ALA A 321 -23.08 23.39 49.12
C ALA A 321 -23.61 22.38 48.11
N VAL A 322 -22.82 21.35 47.83
CA VAL A 322 -23.24 20.29 46.92
C VAL A 322 -24.36 19.49 47.58
N ASP A 323 -25.43 19.24 46.85
CA ASP A 323 -26.42 18.24 47.26
C ASP A 323 -25.76 16.86 47.18
N SER A 324 -25.29 16.38 48.32
CA SER A 324 -24.51 15.14 48.40
C SER A 324 -25.34 13.91 48.08
N GLU A 325 -26.63 13.93 48.39
CA GLU A 325 -27.56 12.83 48.07
C GLU A 325 -27.82 12.77 46.56
N LEU A 326 -28.11 13.92 45.95
CA LEU A 326 -28.33 14.02 44.51
C LEU A 326 -27.07 13.71 43.70
N PHE A 327 -25.91 14.20 44.15
CA PHE A 327 -24.63 13.89 43.51
C PHE A 327 -24.29 12.40 43.60
N ALA A 328 -24.50 11.77 44.76
CA ALA A 328 -24.29 10.33 44.93
C ALA A 328 -25.24 9.52 44.03
N ALA A 329 -26.50 9.93 43.90
CA ALA A 329 -27.46 9.30 43.01
C ALA A 329 -27.01 9.36 41.54
N TYR A 330 -26.60 10.54 41.05
CA TYR A 330 -26.06 10.67 39.70
C TYR A 330 -24.79 9.87 39.47
N ALA A 331 -23.88 9.81 40.45
CA ALA A 331 -22.67 9.00 40.35
C ALA A 331 -22.99 7.50 40.25
N GLN A 332 -23.97 7.01 41.03
CA GLN A 332 -24.42 5.63 40.97
C GLN A 332 -25.09 5.29 39.63
N ASP A 333 -25.93 6.17 39.12
CA ASP A 333 -26.58 6.01 37.81
C ASP A 333 -25.54 6.01 36.68
N LEU A 334 -24.59 6.95 36.71
CA LEU A 334 -23.47 7.02 35.79
C LEU A 334 -22.65 5.71 35.80
N GLN A 335 -22.28 5.23 36.99
CA GLN A 335 -21.54 3.97 37.13
C GLN A 335 -22.33 2.77 36.57
N THR A 336 -23.65 2.75 36.80
CA THR A 336 -24.54 1.70 36.29
C THR A 336 -24.60 1.72 34.76
N ARG A 337 -24.76 2.89 34.16
CA ARG A 337 -24.78 3.04 32.69
C ARG A 337 -23.44 2.76 32.04
N MET A 338 -22.33 3.09 32.68
CA MET A 338 -21.00 2.70 32.20
C MET A 338 -20.82 1.18 32.16
N LYS A 339 -21.26 0.47 33.22
CA LYS A 339 -21.25 -1.00 33.26
C LYS A 339 -22.15 -1.60 32.18
N GLU A 340 -23.35 -1.05 32.00
CA GLU A 340 -24.28 -1.46 30.96
C GLU A 340 -23.67 -1.29 29.55
N LEU A 341 -23.05 -0.14 29.28
CA LEU A 341 -22.36 0.13 28.02
C LEU A 341 -21.22 -0.86 27.77
N HIS A 342 -20.43 -1.18 28.79
CA HIS A 342 -19.32 -2.12 28.69
C HIS A 342 -19.83 -3.53 28.35
N LEU A 343 -20.84 -4.02 29.07
CA LEU A 343 -21.47 -5.32 28.83
C LEU A 343 -22.12 -5.39 27.44
N LEU A 344 -22.81 -4.32 27.03
CA LEU A 344 -23.41 -4.23 25.71
C LEU A 344 -22.34 -4.37 24.62
N ARG A 345 -21.23 -3.62 24.71
CA ARG A 345 -20.13 -3.66 23.75
C ARG A 345 -19.42 -5.02 23.66
N GLN A 346 -19.39 -5.76 24.77
CA GLN A 346 -18.85 -7.12 24.82
C GLN A 346 -19.85 -8.18 24.32
N SER A 347 -21.13 -7.83 24.21
CA SER A 347 -22.15 -8.78 23.77
C SER A 347 -21.95 -9.18 22.30
N ILE A 348 -22.12 -10.47 22.02
CA ILE A 348 -22.05 -11.03 20.65
C ILE A 348 -23.06 -10.34 19.73
N LYS A 349 -24.25 -9.99 20.25
CA LYS A 349 -25.30 -9.30 19.49
C LYS A 349 -24.85 -7.92 19.01
N TYR A 350 -24.19 -7.16 19.87
CA TYR A 350 -23.63 -5.85 19.51
C TYR A 350 -22.48 -6.00 18.52
N GLN A 351 -21.51 -6.87 18.79
CA GLN A 351 -20.37 -7.09 17.90
C GLN A 351 -20.81 -7.51 16.50
N THR A 352 -21.78 -8.44 16.42
CA THR A 352 -22.37 -8.86 15.14
C THR A 352 -23.05 -7.70 14.42
N ALA A 353 -23.84 -6.88 15.13
CA ALA A 353 -24.50 -5.72 14.54
C ALA A 353 -23.49 -4.68 14.03
N VAL A 354 -22.38 -4.45 14.75
CA VAL A 354 -21.29 -3.56 14.31
C VAL A 354 -20.63 -4.09 13.05
N THR A 355 -20.29 -5.38 13.00
CA THR A 355 -19.69 -6.01 11.82
C THR A 355 -20.60 -5.88 10.60
N GLN A 356 -21.88 -6.25 10.73
CA GLN A 356 -22.86 -6.12 9.64
C GLN A 356 -23.04 -4.67 9.18
N CYS A 357 -23.04 -3.72 10.11
CA CYS A 357 -23.13 -2.30 9.79
C CYS A 357 -21.89 -1.81 9.03
N ASN A 358 -20.69 -2.25 9.42
CA ASN A 358 -19.44 -1.93 8.74
C ASN A 358 -19.35 -2.54 7.35
N GLU A 359 -19.75 -3.80 7.18
CA GLU A 359 -19.83 -4.46 5.88
C GLU A 359 -20.80 -3.73 4.94
N ALA A 360 -22.01 -3.40 5.43
CA ALA A 360 -22.99 -2.66 4.65
C ALA A 360 -22.51 -1.24 4.30
N ARG A 361 -21.78 -0.58 5.20
CA ARG A 361 -21.14 0.72 4.94
C ARG A 361 -20.11 0.62 3.82
N TYR A 362 -19.28 -0.41 3.85
CA TYR A 362 -18.26 -0.66 2.83
C TYR A 362 -18.90 -0.95 1.46
N GLU A 363 -19.91 -1.82 1.42
CA GLU A 363 -20.67 -2.15 0.20
C GLU A 363 -21.35 -0.89 -0.39
N ALA A 364 -21.94 -0.04 0.45
CA ALA A 364 -22.51 1.25 0.05
C ALA A 364 -21.45 2.23 -0.48
N SER A 365 -20.24 2.22 0.09
CA SER A 365 -19.14 3.09 -0.32
C SER A 365 -18.57 2.71 -1.68
N ILE A 366 -18.31 1.41 -1.91
CA ILE A 366 -17.87 0.90 -3.21
C ILE A 366 -18.91 1.19 -4.29
N SER A 367 -20.18 0.89 -3.99
CA SER A 367 -21.26 1.11 -4.96
C SER A 367 -21.46 2.58 -5.30
N HIS A 368 -21.27 3.48 -4.35
CA HIS A 368 -21.25 4.91 -4.61
C HIS A 368 -20.10 5.30 -5.54
N GLN A 369 -18.89 4.82 -5.27
CA GLN A 369 -17.70 5.14 -6.06
C GLN A 369 -17.85 4.65 -7.52
N GLN A 370 -18.31 3.42 -7.72
CA GLN A 370 -18.55 2.86 -9.05
C GLN A 370 -19.64 3.64 -9.81
N TRP A 371 -20.72 4.03 -9.11
CA TRP A 371 -21.76 4.86 -9.71
C TRP A 371 -21.24 6.25 -10.08
N GLN A 372 -20.48 6.93 -9.20
CA GLN A 372 -19.86 8.23 -9.47
C GLN A 372 -18.90 8.18 -10.67
N GLN A 373 -18.03 7.17 -10.73
CA GLN A 373 -17.13 6.96 -11.87
C GLN A 373 -17.91 6.78 -13.19
N SER A 374 -19.04 6.07 -13.14
CA SER A 374 -19.92 5.90 -14.31
C SER A 374 -20.62 7.21 -14.72
N GLN A 375 -20.83 8.15 -13.80
CA GLN A 375 -21.38 9.47 -14.14
C GLN A 375 -20.35 10.33 -14.86
N ASN A 376 -19.11 10.31 -14.41
CA ASN A 376 -18.01 11.10 -14.98
C ASN A 376 -17.49 10.52 -16.31
N THR A 377 -17.88 9.30 -16.66
CA THR A 377 -17.60 8.71 -17.97
C THR A 377 -18.56 9.31 -19.00
N SER A 378 -18.05 10.32 -19.71
CA SER A 378 -18.66 10.91 -20.92
C SER A 378 -19.03 9.79 -21.90
N ALA A 379 -20.31 9.75 -22.28
CA ALA A 379 -20.77 8.89 -23.35
C ALA A 379 -20.13 9.37 -24.67
N LYS A 380 -19.02 8.76 -25.08
CA LYS A 380 -18.71 8.69 -26.52
C LYS A 380 -19.88 7.90 -27.13
N ASN A 381 -20.71 8.60 -27.91
CA ASN A 381 -21.89 8.09 -28.61
C ASN A 381 -21.48 7.10 -29.70
N THR A 382 -20.95 5.96 -29.31
CA THR A 382 -20.59 4.88 -30.22
C THR A 382 -20.82 3.63 -29.42
N SER A 383 -21.77 2.80 -29.87
CA SER A 383 -22.04 1.52 -29.20
C SER A 383 -20.71 0.76 -29.06
N GLN A 384 -20.56 -0.04 -27.99
CA GLN A 384 -19.37 -0.86 -27.77
C GLN A 384 -18.93 -1.58 -29.05
N GLN A 385 -19.91 -2.06 -29.81
CA GLN A 385 -19.72 -2.75 -31.07
C GLN A 385 -19.20 -1.85 -32.18
N GLU A 386 -19.72 -0.62 -32.35
CA GLU A 386 -19.19 0.35 -33.31
C GLU A 386 -17.77 0.82 -32.93
N ALA A 387 -17.48 0.97 -31.63
CA ALA A 387 -16.15 1.34 -31.16
C ALA A 387 -15.13 0.22 -31.43
N LEU A 388 -15.50 -1.04 -31.15
CA LEU A 388 -14.69 -2.21 -31.49
C LEU A 388 -14.49 -2.36 -33.01
N VAL A 389 -15.52 -2.09 -33.81
CA VAL A 389 -15.42 -2.10 -35.28
C VAL A 389 -14.48 -0.99 -35.77
N SER A 390 -14.57 0.21 -35.19
CA SER A 390 -13.67 1.32 -35.50
C SER A 390 -12.22 1.00 -35.15
N LEU A 391 -11.96 0.47 -33.95
CA LEU A 391 -10.60 0.08 -33.53
C LEU A 391 -10.04 -1.06 -34.39
N ARG A 392 -10.84 -2.05 -34.76
CA ARG A 392 -10.44 -3.10 -35.72
C ARG A 392 -10.09 -2.51 -37.10
N ARG A 393 -10.85 -1.51 -37.57
CA ARG A 393 -10.51 -0.78 -38.80
C ARG A 393 -9.21 0.01 -38.66
N GLN A 394 -8.96 0.65 -37.52
CA GLN A 394 -7.72 1.38 -37.26
C GLN A 394 -6.51 0.44 -37.21
N ILE A 395 -6.62 -0.72 -36.54
CA ILE A 395 -5.57 -1.75 -36.56
C ILE A 395 -5.31 -2.20 -37.99
N LYS A 396 -6.36 -2.49 -38.77
CA LYS A 396 -6.20 -2.87 -40.18
C LYS A 396 -5.55 -1.75 -40.98
N ALA A 397 -6.00 -0.50 -40.83
CA ALA A 397 -5.46 0.67 -41.52
C ALA A 397 -4.00 0.93 -41.14
N LEU A 398 -3.60 0.70 -39.89
CA LEU A 398 -2.21 0.79 -39.45
C LEU A 398 -1.35 -0.24 -40.18
N VAL A 399 -1.79 -1.51 -40.24
CA VAL A 399 -1.12 -2.58 -41.00
C VAL A 399 -0.98 -2.21 -42.48
N VAL A 400 -2.02 -1.62 -43.09
CA VAL A 400 -1.98 -1.14 -44.49
C VAL A 400 -1.00 0.02 -44.67
N THR A 401 -1.07 1.03 -43.80
CA THR A 401 -0.21 2.23 -43.85
C THR A 401 1.25 1.84 -43.69
N ASP A 402 1.50 0.83 -42.86
CA ASP A 402 2.82 0.25 -42.69
C ASP A 402 3.23 -0.70 -43.81
N GLY A 403 2.37 -0.94 -44.80
CA GLY A 403 2.63 -1.80 -45.96
C GLY A 403 2.89 -3.25 -45.57
N LEU A 404 2.15 -3.75 -44.57
CA LEU A 404 2.33 -5.08 -43.99
C LEU A 404 1.11 -5.99 -44.25
N GLU A 405 0.33 -5.75 -45.31
CA GLU A 405 -0.83 -6.59 -45.66
C GLU A 405 -0.42 -8.02 -46.07
N CYS A 406 -1.32 -8.99 -45.86
CA CYS A 406 -1.20 -10.30 -46.51
C CYS A 406 -1.57 -10.11 -47.98
N ASN A 407 -0.69 -10.51 -48.91
CA ASN A 407 -1.18 -11.00 -50.20
C ASN A 407 -1.65 -12.45 -50.03
#